data_AF-A0A3C0BYG0-F1
#
_entry.id   AF-A0A3C0BYG0-F1
#
_cell.length_a   1.000
_cell.length_b   1.000
_cell.length_c   1.000
_cell.angle_alpha   90.00
_cell.angle_beta   90.00
_cell.angle_gamma   90.00
#
_symmetry.space_group_name_H-M   'P 1'
#
loop_
_entity.id
_entity.type
_entity.pdbx_description
1 polymer ?
#
loop_
_entity_poly.entity_id
_entity_poly.type
_entity_poly.pdbx_seq_one_letter_code
_entity_poly.pdbx_strand_id
1 'polypeptide(L)'
;MLHLLKKAKIHADRIAIQINGKEFTYGYLDERSDEIASFLLGDESDLNEERIGLLVRPDIHYVVALWGIWKSGAIAVPLSLSAKESELDHYISDSNISLIISSNNCEEQKNIPQKNNIDIQNIENINAAECMSLPTLSNDRKAMIIYTSGTTNKPKGVITTHGNIEAQITALVEAWKWTKDDHVPLILPLHHIHGIINSLCCPLYVGAKVSMLGGFNVDKVCKEISQSDYTVFTAVPTIYFSLIEKLEKTDEAEIFNGFKKLRLMMSGSAALAPEIHKKWEALTGQKILERYGMTEVGMALSNKIDGERRPGAVGEPLPYVEIKLEDENGNEIME
;
A
#
# COMPACT_ATOMS: atom_id res chain seq x y z
N MET A 1 -8.38 -6.52 -15.73
CA MET A 1 -7.81 -7.32 -14.61
C MET A 1 -6.38 -6.88 -14.44
N LEU A 2 -5.98 -6.53 -13.21
CA LEU A 2 -4.62 -6.08 -12.89
C LEU A 2 -3.57 -7.09 -13.35
N HIS A 3 -2.52 -6.64 -14.03
CA HIS A 3 -1.45 -7.55 -14.46
C HIS A 3 -0.66 -8.07 -13.27
N LEU A 4 -0.68 -7.37 -12.12
CA LEU A 4 -0.18 -7.88 -10.84
C LEU A 4 -0.63 -9.32 -10.57
N LEU A 5 -1.93 -9.60 -10.69
CA LEU A 5 -2.51 -10.92 -10.43
C LEU A 5 -2.02 -11.96 -11.44
N LYS A 6 -1.85 -11.57 -12.70
CA LYS A 6 -1.31 -12.46 -13.74
C LYS A 6 0.18 -12.75 -13.52
N LYS A 7 0.95 -11.74 -13.11
CA LYS A 7 2.39 -11.87 -12.82
C LYS A 7 2.66 -12.69 -11.57
N ALA A 8 1.76 -12.70 -10.59
CA ALA A 8 1.85 -13.59 -9.44
C ALA A 8 2.02 -15.06 -9.86
N LYS A 9 1.27 -15.50 -10.89
CA LYS A 9 1.40 -16.86 -11.46
C LYS A 9 2.78 -17.14 -12.08
N ILE A 10 3.42 -16.13 -12.68
CA ILE A 10 4.77 -16.23 -13.24
C ILE A 10 5.82 -16.36 -12.13
N HIS A 11 5.54 -15.79 -10.96
CA HIS A 11 6.41 -15.79 -9.79
C HIS A 11 5.99 -16.79 -8.72
N ALA A 12 5.17 -17.78 -9.06
CA ALA A 12 4.47 -18.66 -8.11
C ALA A 12 5.37 -19.22 -6.99
N ASP A 13 6.59 -19.66 -7.33
CA ASP A 13 7.53 -20.27 -6.38
C ASP A 13 8.35 -19.27 -5.56
N ARG A 14 8.30 -17.98 -5.89
CA ARG A 14 9.04 -16.94 -5.14
C ARG A 14 8.32 -16.63 -3.85
N ILE A 15 9.09 -16.21 -2.83
CA ILE A 15 8.52 -15.66 -1.61
C ILE A 15 7.96 -14.27 -1.91
N ALA A 16 6.66 -14.11 -1.67
CA ALA A 16 5.96 -12.85 -1.81
C ALA A 16 5.97 -12.08 -0.49
N ILE A 17 5.57 -12.76 0.59
CA ILE A 17 5.31 -12.14 1.89
C ILE A 17 6.10 -12.88 2.97
N GLN A 18 6.74 -12.13 3.87
CA GLN A 18 7.39 -12.64 5.07
C GLN A 18 6.79 -12.00 6.32
N ILE A 19 6.42 -12.80 7.33
CA ILE A 19 5.77 -12.32 8.55
C ILE A 19 6.25 -13.16 9.73
N ASN A 20 6.89 -12.51 10.71
CA ASN A 20 7.42 -13.18 11.91
C ASN A 20 8.27 -14.42 11.57
N GLY A 21 9.09 -14.35 10.52
CA GLY A 21 9.93 -15.45 10.03
C GLY A 21 9.20 -16.53 9.21
N LYS A 22 7.88 -16.46 9.06
CA LYS A 22 7.13 -17.32 8.12
C LYS A 22 7.15 -16.70 6.74
N GLU A 23 7.22 -17.54 5.72
CA GLU A 23 7.29 -17.13 4.32
C GLU A 23 6.09 -17.70 3.55
N PHE A 24 5.49 -16.86 2.71
CA PHE A 24 4.37 -17.20 1.86
C PHE A 24 4.73 -16.92 0.42
N THR A 25 4.46 -17.88 -0.46
CA THR A 25 4.79 -17.78 -1.87
C THR A 25 3.71 -17.00 -2.64
N TYR A 26 4.04 -16.55 -3.85
CA TYR A 26 3.02 -15.98 -4.75
C TYR A 26 1.93 -16.99 -5.11
N GLY A 27 2.28 -18.28 -5.26
CA GLY A 27 1.30 -19.33 -5.50
C GLY A 27 0.28 -19.44 -4.37
N TYR A 28 0.74 -19.39 -3.12
CA TYR A 28 -0.14 -19.36 -1.95
C TYR A 28 -1.09 -18.15 -1.99
N LEU A 29 -0.58 -16.96 -2.33
CA LEU A 29 -1.43 -15.77 -2.45
C LEU A 29 -2.50 -15.93 -3.52
N ASP A 30 -2.11 -16.47 -4.68
CA ASP A 30 -3.00 -16.65 -5.82
C ASP A 30 -4.12 -17.64 -5.51
N GLU A 31 -3.77 -18.83 -5.01
CA GLU A 31 -4.73 -19.87 -4.62
C GLU A 31 -5.66 -19.39 -3.50
N ARG A 32 -5.10 -18.82 -2.42
CA ARG A 32 -5.93 -18.38 -1.28
C ARG A 32 -6.84 -17.21 -1.65
N SER A 33 -6.40 -16.33 -2.56
CA SER A 33 -7.28 -15.26 -3.07
C SER A 33 -8.33 -15.76 -4.04
N ASP A 34 -8.10 -16.84 -4.79
CA ASP A 34 -9.13 -17.50 -5.61
C ASP A 34 -10.22 -18.13 -4.74
N GLU A 35 -9.85 -18.74 -3.60
CA GLU A 35 -10.80 -19.28 -2.62
C GLU A 35 -11.66 -18.17 -2.00
N ILE A 36 -11.05 -17.04 -1.63
CA ILE A 36 -11.79 -15.88 -1.10
C ILE A 36 -12.72 -15.31 -2.17
N ALA A 37 -12.24 -15.15 -3.40
CA ALA A 37 -13.08 -14.68 -4.50
C ALA A 37 -14.27 -15.61 -4.74
N SER A 38 -14.06 -16.93 -4.70
CA SER A 38 -15.13 -17.93 -4.85
C SER A 38 -16.16 -17.87 -3.73
N PHE A 39 -15.70 -17.71 -2.47
CA PHE A 39 -16.59 -17.50 -1.33
C PHE A 39 -17.42 -16.22 -1.48
N LEU A 40 -16.77 -15.12 -1.89
CA LEU A 40 -17.43 -13.83 -2.08
C LEU A 40 -18.49 -13.88 -3.18
N LEU A 41 -18.22 -14.61 -4.27
CA LEU A 41 -19.16 -14.81 -5.36
C LEU A 41 -20.39 -15.63 -4.93
N GLY A 42 -20.21 -16.66 -4.10
CA GLY A 42 -21.29 -17.59 -3.77
C GLY A 42 -21.81 -18.24 -5.06
N ASP A 43 -23.10 -18.05 -5.36
CA ASP A 43 -23.74 -18.52 -6.60
C ASP A 43 -23.66 -17.51 -7.76
N GLU A 44 -23.16 -16.30 -7.52
CA GLU A 44 -23.07 -15.23 -8.52
C GLU A 44 -21.84 -15.42 -9.42
N SER A 45 -21.95 -14.96 -10.67
CA SER A 45 -20.81 -14.99 -11.61
C SER A 45 -19.90 -13.76 -11.52
N ASP A 46 -20.39 -12.67 -10.92
CA ASP A 46 -19.70 -11.37 -10.78
C ASP A 46 -20.38 -10.54 -9.69
N LEU A 47 -19.60 -9.93 -8.78
CA LEU A 47 -20.14 -9.04 -7.75
C LEU A 47 -20.47 -7.61 -8.22
N ASN A 48 -20.27 -7.29 -9.51
CA ASN A 48 -20.77 -6.06 -10.14
C ASN A 48 -20.45 -4.78 -9.34
N GLU A 49 -19.19 -4.62 -8.91
CA GLU A 49 -18.72 -3.47 -8.13
C GLU A 49 -19.40 -3.29 -6.75
N GLU A 50 -19.85 -4.36 -6.10
CA GLU A 50 -20.20 -4.33 -4.67
C GLU A 50 -19.03 -3.85 -3.81
N ARG A 51 -19.31 -3.06 -2.77
CA ARG A 51 -18.26 -2.51 -1.89
C ARG A 51 -18.07 -3.42 -0.69
N ILE A 52 -16.87 -3.96 -0.56
CA ILE A 52 -16.49 -4.84 0.54
C ILE A 52 -15.49 -4.09 1.42
N GLY A 53 -15.86 -3.89 2.69
CA GLY A 53 -14.96 -3.30 3.67
C GLY A 53 -13.82 -4.26 4.00
N LEU A 54 -12.60 -3.73 4.11
CA LEU A 54 -11.41 -4.52 4.46
C LEU A 54 -10.81 -3.96 5.74
N LEU A 55 -11.11 -4.61 6.88
CA LEU A 55 -10.60 -4.26 8.20
C LEU A 55 -9.68 -5.39 8.69
N VAL A 56 -8.46 -5.42 8.16
CA VAL A 56 -7.47 -6.48 8.44
C VAL A 56 -6.14 -5.82 8.80
N ARG A 57 -5.44 -6.37 9.80
CA ARG A 57 -4.09 -5.91 10.16
C ARG A 57 -3.11 -6.19 9.00
N PRO A 58 -1.97 -5.47 8.89
CA PRO A 58 -0.95 -5.75 7.88
C PRO A 58 -0.34 -7.14 8.09
N ASP A 59 -0.98 -8.14 7.49
CA ASP A 59 -0.69 -9.56 7.59
C ASP A 59 -1.06 -10.24 6.25
N ILE A 60 -0.75 -11.53 6.11
CA ILE A 60 -1.01 -12.32 4.89
C ILE A 60 -2.49 -12.24 4.48
N HIS A 61 -3.36 -12.27 5.49
CA HIS A 61 -4.81 -12.12 5.43
C HIS A 61 -5.24 -10.87 4.63
N TYR A 62 -4.53 -9.74 4.78
CA TYR A 62 -4.85 -8.51 4.06
C TYR A 62 -4.65 -8.69 2.54
N VAL A 63 -3.54 -9.30 2.14
CA VAL A 63 -3.18 -9.44 0.72
C VAL A 63 -4.16 -10.36 0.01
N VAL A 64 -4.41 -11.53 0.61
CA VAL A 64 -5.31 -12.52 0.00
C VAL A 64 -6.76 -12.02 -0.02
N ALA A 65 -7.21 -11.25 0.98
CA ALA A 65 -8.52 -10.60 0.95
C ALA A 65 -8.61 -9.52 -0.14
N LEU A 66 -7.63 -8.62 -0.23
CA LEU A 66 -7.60 -7.57 -1.24
C LEU A 66 -7.65 -8.16 -2.66
N TRP A 67 -6.83 -9.19 -2.91
CA TRP A 67 -6.82 -9.88 -4.20
C TRP A 67 -8.11 -10.65 -4.46
N GLY A 68 -8.70 -11.28 -3.44
CA GLY A 68 -9.97 -11.99 -3.57
C GLY A 68 -11.12 -11.05 -3.92
N ILE A 69 -11.20 -9.89 -3.27
CA ILE A 69 -12.19 -8.84 -3.57
C ILE A 69 -12.03 -8.33 -5.01
N TRP A 70 -10.79 -8.09 -5.45
CA TRP A 70 -10.55 -7.70 -6.84
C TRP A 70 -10.95 -8.80 -7.81
N LYS A 71 -10.57 -10.05 -7.54
CA LYS A 71 -10.87 -11.22 -8.39
C LYS A 71 -12.36 -11.51 -8.51
N SER A 72 -13.17 -11.24 -7.49
CA SER A 72 -14.63 -11.43 -7.52
C SER A 72 -15.39 -10.30 -8.26
N GLY A 73 -14.70 -9.23 -8.67
CA GLY A 73 -15.32 -8.09 -9.33
C GLY A 73 -15.89 -7.04 -8.39
N ALA A 74 -15.63 -7.16 -7.09
CA ALA A 74 -16.00 -6.17 -6.08
C ALA A 74 -14.95 -5.05 -5.94
N ILE A 75 -15.36 -3.99 -5.25
CA ILE A 75 -14.55 -2.84 -4.86
C ILE A 75 -14.06 -3.04 -3.42
N ALA A 76 -12.75 -3.03 -3.22
CA ALA A 76 -12.18 -3.04 -1.88
C ALA A 76 -12.31 -1.65 -1.22
N VAL A 77 -12.74 -1.62 0.04
CA VAL A 77 -12.74 -0.39 0.85
C VAL A 77 -11.85 -0.62 2.07
N PRO A 78 -10.52 -0.37 1.97
CA PRO A 78 -9.62 -0.50 3.10
C PRO A 78 -10.00 0.45 4.24
N LEU A 79 -10.30 -0.13 5.41
CA LEU A 79 -10.72 0.62 6.59
C LEU A 79 -9.53 0.84 7.53
N SER A 80 -9.47 2.02 8.13
CA SER A 80 -8.40 2.34 9.08
C SER A 80 -8.61 1.61 10.40
N LEU A 81 -7.57 0.91 10.87
CA LEU A 81 -7.53 0.30 12.20
C LEU A 81 -7.59 1.33 13.33
N SER A 82 -7.24 2.59 13.06
CA SER A 82 -7.33 3.67 14.03
C SER A 82 -8.65 4.44 13.95
N ALA A 83 -9.55 4.08 13.03
CA ALA A 83 -10.83 4.76 12.89
C ALA A 83 -11.71 4.53 14.13
N LYS A 84 -12.33 5.61 14.59
CA LYS A 84 -13.36 5.56 15.63
C LYS A 84 -14.65 4.99 15.05
N GLU A 85 -15.54 4.53 15.91
CA GLU A 85 -16.85 4.03 15.52
C GLU A 85 -17.61 5.02 14.61
N SER A 86 -17.59 6.32 14.92
CA SER A 86 -18.23 7.35 14.09
C SER A 86 -17.63 7.50 12.69
N GLU A 87 -16.33 7.23 12.53
CA GLU A 87 -15.66 7.28 11.24
C GLU A 87 -15.97 6.03 10.41
N LEU A 88 -15.91 4.85 11.05
CA LEU A 88 -16.33 3.59 10.42
C LEU A 88 -17.80 3.64 9.99
N ASP A 89 -18.68 4.20 10.82
CA ASP A 89 -20.09 4.42 10.49
C ASP A 89 -20.27 5.26 9.22
N HIS A 90 -19.49 6.34 9.12
CA HIS A 90 -19.48 7.18 7.94
C HIS A 90 -18.99 6.41 6.71
N TYR A 91 -17.87 5.68 6.81
CA TYR A 91 -17.32 4.91 5.68
C TYR A 91 -18.30 3.83 5.19
N ILE A 92 -18.91 3.10 6.13
CA ILE A 92 -19.88 2.05 5.85
C ILE A 92 -21.12 2.63 5.16
N SER A 93 -21.66 3.72 5.69
CA SER A 93 -22.88 4.35 5.15
C SER A 93 -22.62 5.01 3.80
N ASP A 94 -21.52 5.75 3.66
CA ASP A 94 -21.19 6.52 2.45
C ASP A 94 -20.79 5.61 1.29
N SER A 95 -20.11 4.48 1.56
CA SER A 95 -19.77 3.47 0.54
C SER A 95 -20.85 2.39 0.35
N ASN A 96 -21.96 2.41 1.12
CA ASN A 96 -22.97 1.35 1.14
C ASN A 96 -22.32 -0.05 1.26
N ILE A 97 -21.46 -0.22 2.27
CA ILE A 97 -20.84 -1.51 2.59
C ILE A 97 -21.88 -2.38 3.27
N SER A 98 -22.06 -3.61 2.81
CA SER A 98 -22.91 -4.64 3.43
C SER A 98 -22.12 -5.79 4.04
N LEU A 99 -20.86 -5.96 3.61
CA LEU A 99 -19.94 -7.02 4.04
C LEU A 99 -18.57 -6.42 4.38
N ILE A 100 -18.01 -6.83 5.52
CA ILE A 100 -16.63 -6.53 5.93
C ILE A 100 -15.86 -7.84 6.04
N ILE A 101 -14.73 -7.92 5.34
CA ILE A 101 -13.72 -8.94 5.57
C ILE A 101 -12.77 -8.46 6.67
N SER A 102 -12.61 -9.29 7.68
CA SER A 102 -11.67 -9.09 8.78
C SER A 102 -10.88 -10.36 9.10
N SER A 103 -10.14 -10.35 10.19
CA SER A 103 -9.38 -11.50 10.69
C SER A 103 -9.59 -11.68 12.18
N ASN A 104 -9.51 -12.91 12.69
CA ASN A 104 -9.73 -13.21 14.11
C ASN A 104 -8.81 -12.41 15.05
N ASN A 105 -7.63 -12.02 14.57
CA ASN A 105 -6.67 -11.21 15.31
C ASN A 105 -6.94 -9.69 15.23
N CYS A 106 -8.03 -9.22 14.63
CA CYS A 106 -8.35 -7.81 14.46
C CYS A 106 -9.35 -7.32 15.52
N GLU A 107 -8.86 -6.96 16.70
CA GLU A 107 -9.72 -6.50 17.82
C GLU A 107 -10.52 -5.22 17.48
N GLU A 108 -10.07 -4.45 16.50
CA GLU A 108 -10.71 -3.24 16.00
C GLU A 108 -12.11 -3.49 15.43
N GLN A 109 -12.49 -4.75 15.15
CA GLN A 109 -13.86 -5.13 14.79
C GLN A 109 -14.90 -4.63 15.81
N LYS A 110 -14.53 -4.52 17.10
CA LYS A 110 -15.41 -4.01 18.15
C LYS A 110 -15.85 -2.55 17.93
N ASN A 111 -15.13 -1.80 17.09
CA ASN A 111 -15.46 -0.42 16.74
C ASN A 111 -16.46 -0.35 15.58
N ILE A 112 -16.83 -1.47 14.95
CA ILE A 112 -17.84 -1.49 13.88
C ILE A 112 -19.22 -1.20 14.50
N PRO A 113 -19.98 -0.21 14.01
CA PRO A 113 -21.29 0.12 14.57
C PRO A 113 -22.30 -1.02 14.45
N GLN A 114 -22.89 -1.43 15.57
CA GLN A 114 -23.88 -2.52 15.62
C GLN A 114 -25.16 -2.23 14.84
N LYS A 115 -25.53 -0.94 14.68
CA LYS A 115 -26.78 -0.50 14.05
C LYS A 115 -26.86 -0.82 12.55
N ASN A 116 -25.74 -1.13 11.90
CA ASN A 116 -25.68 -1.23 10.44
C ASN A 116 -25.96 -2.65 9.91
N ASN A 117 -26.23 -3.66 10.78
CA ASN A 117 -26.46 -5.07 10.40
C ASN A 117 -25.44 -5.58 9.36
N ILE A 118 -24.18 -5.17 9.50
CA ILE A 118 -23.10 -5.51 8.58
C ILE A 118 -22.67 -6.94 8.82
N ASP A 119 -22.57 -7.72 7.75
CA ASP A 119 -21.96 -9.04 7.84
C ASP A 119 -20.44 -8.89 8.00
N ILE A 120 -19.88 -9.58 8.99
CA ILE A 120 -18.45 -9.56 9.26
C ILE A 120 -17.93 -10.99 9.10
N GLN A 121 -17.13 -11.19 8.06
CA GLN A 121 -16.53 -12.50 7.78
C GLN A 121 -15.05 -12.46 8.15
N ASN A 122 -14.68 -13.29 9.11
CA ASN A 122 -13.27 -13.52 9.43
C ASN A 122 -12.70 -14.48 8.39
N ILE A 123 -11.66 -14.01 7.71
CA ILE A 123 -11.06 -14.69 6.57
C ILE A 123 -10.51 -16.08 6.91
N GLU A 124 -10.13 -16.36 8.15
CA GLU A 124 -9.70 -17.70 8.59
C GLU A 124 -10.83 -18.74 8.52
N ASN A 125 -12.09 -18.29 8.57
CA ASN A 125 -13.27 -19.15 8.48
C ASN A 125 -13.74 -19.34 7.03
N ILE A 126 -13.22 -18.54 6.09
CA ILE A 126 -13.55 -18.63 4.68
C ILE A 126 -12.87 -19.85 4.09
N ASN A 127 -13.66 -20.84 3.73
CA ASN A 127 -13.21 -21.99 2.95
C ASN A 127 -14.23 -22.19 1.83
N ALA A 128 -13.79 -22.04 0.58
CA ALA A 128 -14.63 -22.39 -0.56
C ALA A 128 -14.56 -23.91 -0.77
N ALA A 129 -15.72 -24.57 -0.83
CA ALA A 129 -15.78 -26.00 -1.11
C ALA A 129 -15.37 -26.32 -2.56
N GLU A 130 -15.64 -25.40 -3.48
CA GLU A 130 -15.28 -25.49 -4.89
C GLU A 130 -14.80 -24.12 -5.40
N CYS A 131 -13.75 -24.10 -6.23
CA CYS A 131 -13.30 -22.88 -6.89
C CYS A 131 -14.24 -22.54 -8.05
N MET A 132 -14.88 -21.37 -7.96
CA MET A 132 -15.79 -20.88 -8.99
C MET A 132 -15.03 -20.28 -10.17
N SER A 133 -15.68 -20.21 -11.33
CA SER A 133 -15.13 -19.47 -12.47
C SER A 133 -15.12 -17.98 -12.16
N LEU A 134 -13.93 -17.38 -12.10
CA LEU A 134 -13.78 -15.95 -11.82
C LEU A 134 -14.19 -15.07 -13.01
N PRO A 135 -14.77 -13.88 -12.77
CA PRO A 135 -15.17 -12.95 -13.83
C PRO A 135 -13.99 -12.38 -14.61
N THR A 136 -14.25 -11.99 -15.86
CA THR A 136 -13.31 -11.20 -16.66
C THR A 136 -13.49 -9.71 -16.36
N LEU A 137 -12.48 -9.10 -15.74
CA LEU A 137 -12.54 -7.71 -15.30
C LEU A 137 -11.97 -6.75 -16.35
N SER A 138 -12.69 -5.68 -16.70
CA SER A 138 -12.15 -4.58 -17.52
C SER A 138 -11.19 -3.69 -16.71
N ASN A 139 -10.45 -2.80 -17.39
CA ASN A 139 -9.60 -1.81 -16.70
C ASN A 139 -10.42 -0.63 -16.16
N ASP A 140 -11.55 -0.31 -16.77
CA ASP A 140 -12.42 0.79 -16.33
C ASP A 140 -13.27 0.43 -15.11
N ARG A 141 -13.32 -0.85 -14.74
CA ARG A 141 -14.00 -1.31 -13.53
C ARG A 141 -13.34 -0.72 -12.28
N LYS A 142 -14.18 -0.19 -11.38
CA LYS A 142 -13.78 0.32 -10.06
C LYS A 142 -13.20 -0.83 -9.23
N ALA A 143 -12.11 -0.54 -8.53
CA ALA A 143 -11.34 -1.55 -7.81
C ALA A 143 -11.19 -1.21 -6.32
N MET A 144 -11.12 0.07 -5.98
CA MET A 144 -10.86 0.47 -4.60
C MET A 144 -11.44 1.84 -4.26
N ILE A 145 -11.95 1.98 -3.04
CA ILE A 145 -12.32 3.26 -2.43
C ILE A 145 -11.40 3.51 -1.24
N ILE A 146 -10.65 4.62 -1.27
CA ILE A 146 -9.81 5.06 -0.15
C ILE A 146 -10.41 6.32 0.46
N TYR A 147 -10.73 6.25 1.76
CA TYR A 147 -11.16 7.43 2.50
C TYR A 147 -9.98 8.32 2.88
N THR A 148 -10.12 9.63 2.62
CA THR A 148 -9.16 10.67 3.00
C THR A 148 -9.79 11.66 3.96
N SER A 149 -9.00 12.22 4.88
CA SER A 149 -9.46 13.30 5.76
C SER A 149 -9.75 14.55 4.93
N GLY A 150 -11.04 14.82 4.66
CA GLY A 150 -11.47 16.01 3.94
C GLY A 150 -11.32 17.27 4.78
N THR A 151 -11.09 18.41 4.12
CA THR A 151 -11.04 19.75 4.76
C THR A 151 -12.40 20.24 5.27
N THR A 152 -13.50 19.57 4.91
CA THR A 152 -14.89 20.00 5.14
C THR A 152 -15.67 19.11 6.13
N ASN A 153 -15.03 18.69 7.22
CA ASN A 153 -15.58 17.93 8.38
C ASN A 153 -15.88 16.42 8.23
N LYS A 154 -16.11 15.87 7.04
CA LYS A 154 -16.24 14.40 6.87
C LYS A 154 -15.24 13.84 5.84
N PRO A 155 -14.64 12.67 6.09
CA PRO A 155 -13.76 12.02 5.13
C PRO A 155 -14.46 11.72 3.80
N LYS A 156 -13.73 11.79 2.69
CA LYS A 156 -14.26 11.54 1.34
C LYS A 156 -13.66 10.28 0.74
N GLY A 157 -14.47 9.45 0.10
CA GLY A 157 -14.02 8.24 -0.60
C GLY A 157 -13.50 8.56 -1.99
N VAL A 158 -12.20 8.36 -2.23
CA VAL A 158 -11.61 8.43 -3.56
C VAL A 158 -11.76 7.08 -4.25
N ILE A 159 -12.43 7.08 -5.40
CA ILE A 159 -12.67 5.89 -6.21
C ILE A 159 -11.54 5.74 -7.22
N THR A 160 -10.97 4.54 -7.32
CA THR A 160 -9.96 4.19 -8.33
C THR A 160 -10.38 2.96 -9.12
N THR A 161 -10.08 2.94 -10.42
CA THR A 161 -10.29 1.77 -11.28
C THR A 161 -9.09 0.84 -11.26
N HIS A 162 -9.24 -0.38 -11.78
CA HIS A 162 -8.10 -1.25 -12.04
C HIS A 162 -7.08 -0.58 -12.97
N GLY A 163 -7.53 0.19 -13.96
CA GLY A 163 -6.67 0.95 -14.87
C GLY A 163 -5.86 2.03 -14.15
N ASN A 164 -6.45 2.75 -13.18
CA ASN A 164 -5.71 3.72 -12.38
C ASN A 164 -4.63 3.04 -11.53
N ILE A 165 -4.97 1.94 -10.86
CA ILE A 165 -4.03 1.17 -10.03
C ILE A 165 -2.90 0.61 -10.88
N GLU A 166 -3.22 0.03 -12.04
CA GLU A 166 -2.23 -0.52 -12.98
C GLU A 166 -1.27 0.57 -13.47
N ALA A 167 -1.79 1.71 -13.94
CA ALA A 167 -0.98 2.82 -14.45
C ALA A 167 -0.01 3.34 -13.38
N GLN A 168 -0.50 3.48 -12.14
CA GLN A 168 0.32 3.87 -10.99
C GLN A 168 1.43 2.85 -10.71
N ILE A 169 1.10 1.56 -10.63
CA ILE A 169 2.11 0.51 -10.40
C ILE A 169 3.16 0.54 -11.51
N THR A 170 2.77 0.58 -12.78
CA THR A 170 3.73 0.54 -13.89
C THR A 170 4.62 1.78 -13.94
N ALA A 171 4.05 2.98 -13.71
CA ALA A 171 4.82 4.22 -13.66
C ALA A 171 5.88 4.19 -12.56
N LEU A 172 5.51 3.69 -11.38
CA LEU A 172 6.41 3.60 -10.23
C LEU A 172 7.46 2.49 -10.38
N VAL A 173 7.07 1.35 -10.94
CA VAL A 173 7.99 0.24 -11.27
C VAL A 173 9.10 0.72 -12.20
N GLU A 174 8.75 1.49 -13.23
CA GLU A 174 9.68 2.08 -14.16
C GLU A 174 10.53 3.18 -13.50
N ALA A 175 9.91 4.18 -12.89
CA ALA A 175 10.60 5.35 -12.32
C ALA A 175 11.59 4.98 -11.20
N TRP A 176 11.25 3.97 -10.39
CA TRP A 176 12.05 3.55 -9.24
C TRP A 176 12.81 2.25 -9.46
N LYS A 177 12.84 1.77 -10.72
CA LYS A 177 13.56 0.58 -11.17
C LYS A 177 13.35 -0.62 -10.23
N TRP A 178 12.08 -0.92 -9.95
CA TRP A 178 11.74 -2.09 -9.14
C TRP A 178 12.18 -3.37 -9.84
N THR A 179 12.70 -4.31 -9.05
CA THR A 179 13.17 -5.61 -9.54
C THR A 179 12.64 -6.71 -8.65
N LYS A 180 12.59 -7.93 -9.17
CA LYS A 180 12.22 -9.11 -8.40
C LYS A 180 13.11 -9.34 -7.17
N ASP A 181 14.35 -8.84 -7.19
CA ASP A 181 15.33 -9.07 -6.12
C ASP A 181 15.18 -8.04 -4.99
N ASP A 182 14.15 -7.19 -5.04
CA ASP A 182 13.86 -6.27 -3.96
C ASP A 182 13.24 -6.94 -2.75
N HIS A 183 13.55 -6.35 -1.59
CA HIS A 183 12.94 -6.69 -0.32
C HIS A 183 12.54 -5.41 0.44
N VAL A 184 11.27 -5.33 0.82
CA VAL A 184 10.65 -4.13 1.41
C VAL A 184 10.11 -4.43 2.81
N PRO A 185 10.43 -3.64 3.84
CA PRO A 185 9.71 -3.67 5.10
C PRO A 185 8.43 -2.83 4.98
N LEU A 186 7.28 -3.49 5.11
CA LEU A 186 5.98 -2.84 5.13
C LEU A 186 5.65 -2.39 6.55
N ILE A 187 5.76 -1.08 6.76
CA ILE A 187 5.46 -0.37 8.02
C ILE A 187 4.37 0.70 7.86
N LEU A 188 3.95 0.95 6.62
CA LEU A 188 2.98 1.97 6.28
C LEU A 188 1.54 1.43 6.40
N PRO A 189 0.57 2.25 6.81
CA PRO A 189 -0.81 1.81 6.93
C PRO A 189 -1.41 1.37 5.59
N LEU A 190 -2.07 0.23 5.59
CA LEU A 190 -2.74 -0.36 4.43
C LEU A 190 -4.18 0.15 4.22
N HIS A 191 -4.45 1.39 4.64
CA HIS A 191 -5.64 2.16 4.25
C HIS A 191 -5.26 3.47 3.54
N HIS A 192 -3.98 3.62 3.19
CA HIS A 192 -3.46 4.72 2.41
C HIS A 192 -2.84 4.20 1.14
N ILE A 193 -3.00 4.96 0.05
CA ILE A 193 -2.47 4.59 -1.26
C ILE A 193 -0.94 4.41 -1.23
N HIS A 194 -0.23 5.14 -0.35
CA HIS A 194 1.22 4.98 -0.18
C HIS A 194 1.61 3.57 0.27
N GLY A 195 0.94 3.04 1.30
CA GLY A 195 1.21 1.69 1.80
C GLY A 195 0.74 0.62 0.82
N ILE A 196 -0.46 0.78 0.26
CA ILE A 196 -1.06 -0.20 -0.66
C ILE A 196 -0.29 -0.27 -1.98
N ILE A 197 -0.01 0.87 -2.62
CA ILE A 197 0.58 0.87 -3.95
C ILE A 197 2.10 0.76 -3.87
N ASN A 198 2.78 1.62 -3.12
CA ASN A 198 4.25 1.70 -3.18
C ASN A 198 4.90 0.57 -2.39
N SER A 199 4.40 0.26 -1.19
CA SER A 199 5.03 -0.72 -0.29
C SER A 199 4.54 -2.15 -0.50
N LEU A 200 3.38 -2.35 -1.15
CA LEU A 200 2.79 -3.66 -1.36
C LEU A 200 2.63 -3.99 -2.86
N CYS A 201 1.85 -3.24 -3.64
CA CYS A 201 1.57 -3.63 -5.03
C CYS A 201 2.79 -3.51 -5.96
N CYS A 202 3.61 -2.47 -5.85
CA CYS A 202 4.82 -2.31 -6.66
C CYS A 202 5.82 -3.47 -6.50
N PRO A 203 6.25 -3.86 -5.29
CA PRO A 203 7.11 -5.03 -5.14
C PRO A 203 6.42 -6.32 -5.60
N LEU A 204 5.15 -6.51 -5.27
CA LEU A 204 4.42 -7.71 -5.71
C LEU A 204 4.29 -7.82 -7.23
N TYR A 205 4.24 -6.68 -7.93
CA TYR A 205 4.14 -6.64 -9.40
C TYR A 205 5.40 -7.17 -10.09
N VAL A 206 6.57 -7.00 -9.47
CA VAL A 206 7.85 -7.43 -10.06
C VAL A 206 8.34 -8.76 -9.52
N GLY A 207 7.61 -9.42 -8.61
CA GLY A 207 8.05 -10.67 -7.99
C GLY A 207 8.99 -10.46 -6.79
N ALA A 208 9.00 -9.28 -6.18
CA ALA A 208 9.81 -8.96 -5.00
C ALA A 208 9.20 -9.50 -3.70
N LYS A 209 9.97 -9.40 -2.61
CA LYS A 209 9.58 -9.86 -1.28
C LYS A 209 9.14 -8.67 -0.42
N VAL A 210 8.08 -8.85 0.38
CA VAL A 210 7.60 -7.85 1.34
C VAL A 210 7.54 -8.46 2.74
N SER A 211 8.27 -7.87 3.69
CA SER A 211 8.14 -8.23 5.10
C SER A 211 7.10 -7.36 5.78
N MET A 212 6.03 -7.97 6.30
CA MET A 212 4.99 -7.24 7.01
C MET A 212 5.36 -7.06 8.47
N LEU A 213 5.79 -5.83 8.81
CA LEU A 213 6.22 -5.49 10.16
C LEU A 213 5.08 -4.93 11.02
N GLY A 214 3.90 -4.67 10.44
CA GLY A 214 2.78 -4.04 11.12
C GLY A 214 2.92 -2.52 11.19
N GLY A 215 2.33 -1.90 12.22
CA GLY A 215 2.51 -0.46 12.44
C GLY A 215 3.95 -0.09 12.75
N PHE A 216 4.37 1.11 12.32
CA PHE A 216 5.73 1.61 12.57
C PHE A 216 6.09 1.59 14.06
N ASN A 217 7.22 0.97 14.36
CA ASN A 217 7.88 1.01 15.65
C ASN A 217 9.39 1.17 15.40
N VAL A 218 9.98 2.22 15.96
CA VAL A 218 11.36 2.62 15.67
C VAL A 218 12.37 1.52 16.04
N ASP A 219 12.23 0.89 17.21
CA ASP A 219 13.15 -0.14 17.68
C ASP A 219 13.03 -1.41 16.83
N LYS A 220 11.81 -1.81 16.46
CA LYS A 220 11.57 -2.93 15.57
C LYS A 220 12.19 -2.68 14.20
N VAL A 221 12.00 -1.50 13.61
CA VAL A 221 12.59 -1.17 12.30
C VAL A 221 14.11 -1.18 12.36
N CYS A 222 14.73 -0.58 13.38
CA CYS A 222 16.17 -0.59 13.55
C CYS A 222 16.73 -2.02 13.67
N LYS A 223 16.07 -2.88 14.45
CA LYS A 223 16.44 -4.29 14.59
C LYS A 223 16.30 -5.06 13.27
N GLU A 224 15.19 -4.88 12.56
CA GLU A 224 14.93 -5.59 11.31
C GLU A 224 15.89 -5.16 10.20
N ILE A 225 16.18 -3.86 10.09
CA ILE A 225 17.16 -3.30 9.14
C ILE A 225 18.58 -3.82 9.40
N SER A 226 18.97 -4.05 10.66
CA SER A 226 20.31 -4.54 10.98
C SER A 226 20.50 -6.04 10.66
N GLN A 227 19.42 -6.79 10.48
CA GLN A 227 19.43 -8.26 10.36
C GLN A 227 18.95 -8.78 9.00
N SER A 228 18.32 -7.93 8.18
CA SER A 228 17.66 -8.34 6.93
C SER A 228 18.37 -7.87 5.67
N ASP A 229 17.95 -8.44 4.54
CA ASP A 229 18.37 -8.13 3.18
C ASP A 229 17.48 -7.06 2.51
N TYR A 230 16.91 -6.12 3.29
CA TYR A 230 16.08 -5.06 2.71
C TYR A 230 16.86 -4.24 1.69
N THR A 231 16.19 -3.86 0.60
CA THR A 231 16.78 -3.08 -0.50
C THR A 231 16.03 -1.76 -0.72
N VAL A 232 14.75 -1.71 -0.38
CA VAL A 232 13.90 -0.52 -0.55
C VAL A 232 13.22 -0.18 0.78
N PHE A 233 13.22 1.10 1.13
CA PHE A 233 12.54 1.61 2.32
C PHE A 233 11.60 2.76 1.94
N THR A 234 10.31 2.55 2.16
CA THR A 234 9.26 3.55 1.91
C THR A 234 8.76 4.10 3.23
N ALA A 235 8.83 5.42 3.41
CA ALA A 235 8.42 6.05 4.66
C ALA A 235 7.83 7.45 4.43
N VAL A 236 7.39 8.07 5.52
CA VAL A 236 6.90 9.46 5.56
C VAL A 236 7.85 10.30 6.44
N PRO A 237 7.82 11.64 6.35
CA PRO A 237 8.77 12.50 7.08
C PRO A 237 8.83 12.23 8.60
N THR A 238 7.70 11.95 9.25
CA THR A 238 7.64 11.67 10.69
C THR A 238 8.37 10.38 11.08
N ILE A 239 8.40 9.37 10.20
CA ILE A 239 9.16 8.13 10.41
C ILE A 239 10.66 8.43 10.36
N TYR A 240 11.11 9.21 9.36
CA TYR A 240 12.51 9.62 9.27
C TYR A 240 12.94 10.45 10.48
N PHE A 241 12.08 11.34 10.97
CA PHE A 241 12.35 12.10 12.20
C PHE A 241 12.59 11.16 13.39
N SER A 242 11.70 10.21 13.66
CA SER A 242 11.88 9.25 14.76
C SER A 242 13.11 8.36 14.60
N LEU A 243 13.44 7.95 13.37
CA LEU A 243 14.64 7.17 13.09
C LEU A 243 15.91 8.00 13.33
N ILE A 244 15.94 9.27 12.92
CA ILE A 244 17.08 10.17 13.20
C ILE A 244 17.28 10.32 14.71
N GLU A 245 16.21 10.57 15.47
CA GLU A 245 16.32 10.69 16.94
C GLU A 245 16.87 9.42 17.61
N LYS A 246 16.59 8.24 17.04
CA LYS A 246 17.14 6.97 17.51
C LYS A 246 18.61 6.81 17.10
N LEU A 247 18.93 7.13 15.84
CA LEU A 247 20.27 7.00 15.27
C LEU A 247 21.28 7.97 15.91
N GLU A 248 20.86 9.17 16.30
CA GLU A 248 21.70 10.14 17.03
C GLU A 248 22.09 9.65 18.44
N LYS A 249 21.44 8.61 18.97
CA LYS A 249 21.60 8.09 20.34
C LYS A 249 22.17 6.67 20.40
N THR A 250 22.50 6.06 19.26
CA THR A 250 23.02 4.69 19.19
C THR A 250 24.33 4.63 18.44
N ASP A 251 25.22 3.75 18.89
CA ASP A 251 26.49 3.43 18.24
C ASP A 251 26.48 2.04 17.58
N GLU A 252 25.30 1.41 17.46
CA GLU A 252 25.11 0.08 16.86
C GLU A 252 25.37 0.13 15.34
N ALA A 253 26.61 -0.16 14.94
CA ALA A 253 27.09 -0.09 13.55
C ALA A 253 26.24 -0.89 12.56
N GLU A 254 25.63 -2.00 12.99
CA GLU A 254 24.78 -2.85 12.17
C GLU A 254 23.53 -2.12 11.66
N ILE A 255 22.95 -1.20 12.45
CA ILE A 255 21.79 -0.41 12.03
C ILE A 255 22.18 0.53 10.89
N PHE A 256 23.29 1.27 11.06
CA PHE A 256 23.80 2.19 10.04
C PHE A 256 24.17 1.44 8.76
N ASN A 257 24.85 0.30 8.90
CA ASN A 257 25.20 -0.58 7.78
C ASN A 257 23.96 -1.13 7.06
N GLY A 258 22.89 -1.43 7.79
CA GLY A 258 21.61 -1.85 7.22
C GLY A 258 21.01 -0.77 6.32
N PHE A 259 20.87 0.47 6.83
CA PHE A 259 20.37 1.58 6.01
C PHE A 259 21.27 1.90 4.82
N LYS A 260 22.59 1.85 5.01
CA LYS A 260 23.56 2.14 3.95
C LYS A 260 23.47 1.17 2.77
N LYS A 261 22.98 -0.05 2.96
CA LYS A 261 22.83 -1.06 1.90
C LYS A 261 21.58 -0.87 1.04
N LEU A 262 20.60 -0.09 1.51
CA LEU A 262 19.37 0.15 0.76
C LEU A 262 19.70 0.85 -0.56
N ARG A 263 19.18 0.33 -1.67
CA ARG A 263 19.34 0.98 -2.98
C ARG A 263 18.40 2.18 -3.14
N LEU A 264 17.29 2.19 -2.40
CA LEU A 264 16.25 3.19 -2.51
C LEU A 264 15.62 3.45 -1.14
N MET A 265 15.67 4.71 -0.73
CA MET A 265 14.92 5.24 0.39
C MET A 265 14.03 6.36 -0.13
N MET A 266 12.73 6.31 0.14
CA MET A 266 11.79 7.33 -0.33
C MET A 266 10.99 7.95 0.82
N SER A 267 10.62 9.21 0.63
CA SER A 267 9.69 9.95 1.49
C SER A 267 8.57 10.56 0.66
N GLY A 268 7.35 10.51 1.17
CA GLY A 268 6.21 11.20 0.59
C GLY A 268 5.05 11.34 1.57
N SER A 269 3.87 11.69 1.04
CA SER A 269 2.63 11.97 1.79
C SER A 269 2.66 13.23 2.67
N ALA A 270 3.81 13.86 2.87
CA ALA A 270 3.97 15.17 3.48
C ALA A 270 5.30 15.79 3.02
N ALA A 271 5.45 17.10 3.17
CA ALA A 271 6.70 17.79 2.86
C ALA A 271 7.85 17.27 3.75
N LEU A 272 8.99 16.93 3.13
CA LEU A 272 10.20 16.57 3.84
C LEU A 272 11.00 17.83 4.14
N ALA A 273 11.23 18.12 5.42
CA ALA A 273 12.05 19.27 5.80
C ALA A 273 13.50 19.08 5.30
N PRO A 274 14.14 20.09 4.69
CA PRO A 274 15.52 19.98 4.21
C PRO A 274 16.51 19.51 5.29
N GLU A 275 16.27 19.86 6.55
CA GLU A 275 17.08 19.41 7.69
C GLU A 275 17.00 17.90 7.93
N ILE A 276 15.82 17.28 7.74
CA ILE A 276 15.66 15.81 7.84
C ILE A 276 16.49 15.16 6.74
N HIS A 277 16.45 15.69 5.51
CA HIS A 277 17.24 15.17 4.40
C HIS A 277 18.76 15.22 4.70
N LYS A 278 19.27 16.37 5.15
CA LYS A 278 20.70 16.55 5.49
C LYS A 278 21.16 15.62 6.62
N LYS A 279 20.38 15.56 7.71
CA LYS A 279 20.70 14.71 8.86
C LYS A 279 20.70 13.23 8.48
N TRP A 280 19.71 12.79 7.69
CA TRP A 280 19.64 11.41 7.23
C TRP A 280 20.86 11.02 6.40
N GLU A 281 21.25 11.88 5.45
CA GLU A 281 22.44 11.67 4.61
C GLU A 281 23.72 11.63 5.45
N ALA A 282 23.87 12.53 6.43
CA ALA A 282 25.03 12.54 7.32
C ALA A 282 25.15 11.25 8.17
N LEU A 283 24.02 10.72 8.66
CA LEU A 283 24.01 9.52 9.51
C LEU A 283 24.18 8.23 8.71
N THR A 284 23.55 8.12 7.54
CA THR A 284 23.42 6.83 6.82
C THR A 284 24.17 6.78 5.49
N GLY A 285 24.60 7.93 4.97
CA GLY A 285 25.13 8.09 3.62
C GLY A 285 24.06 8.00 2.52
N GLN A 286 22.77 7.86 2.88
CA GLN A 286 21.67 7.71 1.93
C GLN A 286 20.98 9.05 1.67
N LYS A 287 20.66 9.31 0.40
CA LYS A 287 19.82 10.45 0.00
C LYS A 287 18.38 10.01 -0.14
N ILE A 288 17.45 10.72 0.49
CA ILE A 288 16.04 10.37 0.44
C ILE A 288 15.46 10.82 -0.92
N LEU A 289 14.80 9.91 -1.62
CA LEU A 289 14.02 10.25 -2.80
C LEU A 289 12.69 10.85 -2.35
N GLU A 290 12.50 12.14 -2.61
CA GLU A 290 11.21 12.81 -2.42
C GLU A 290 10.29 12.57 -3.61
N ARG A 291 9.00 12.44 -3.32
CA ARG A 291 7.94 12.30 -4.31
C ARG A 291 6.68 13.02 -3.84
N TYR A 292 5.83 13.40 -4.77
CA TYR A 292 4.52 13.99 -4.48
C TYR A 292 3.39 13.19 -5.14
N GLY A 293 2.27 13.16 -4.42
CA GLY A 293 1.05 12.51 -4.86
C GLY A 293 -0.08 12.74 -3.88
N MET A 294 -1.30 12.60 -4.36
CA MET A 294 -2.54 12.66 -3.60
C MET A 294 -3.35 11.40 -3.88
N THR A 295 -4.26 11.01 -3.01
CA THR A 295 -5.06 9.79 -3.21
C THR A 295 -5.83 9.83 -4.53
N GLU A 296 -6.31 11.01 -4.92
CA GLU A 296 -7.12 11.30 -6.10
C GLU A 296 -6.41 11.02 -7.44
N VAL A 297 -5.10 11.25 -7.50
CA VAL A 297 -4.30 11.12 -8.73
C VAL A 297 -3.22 10.03 -8.62
N GLY A 298 -3.03 9.47 -7.42
CA GLY A 298 -1.89 8.64 -7.08
C GLY A 298 -0.60 9.45 -6.94
N MET A 299 0.53 8.80 -7.18
CA MET A 299 1.82 9.46 -7.27
C MET A 299 1.91 10.18 -8.62
N ALA A 300 2.37 11.43 -8.59
CA ALA A 300 2.40 12.31 -9.76
C ALA A 300 3.82 12.78 -10.09
N LEU A 301 4.59 13.17 -9.08
CA LEU A 301 5.94 13.72 -9.23
C LEU A 301 6.92 12.89 -8.41
N SER A 302 8.15 12.75 -8.89
CA SER A 302 9.24 12.10 -8.17
C SER A 302 10.59 12.67 -8.54
N ASN A 303 11.49 12.79 -7.57
CA ASN A 303 12.92 12.92 -7.88
C ASN A 303 13.39 11.67 -8.65
N LYS A 304 14.34 11.86 -9.56
CA LYS A 304 14.90 10.77 -10.39
C LYS A 304 15.72 9.81 -9.53
N ILE A 305 15.60 8.51 -9.80
CA ILE A 305 16.38 7.50 -9.07
C ILE A 305 17.89 7.66 -9.30
N ASP A 306 18.31 7.95 -10.53
CA ASP A 306 19.71 8.22 -10.93
C ASP A 306 20.00 9.73 -11.14
N GLY A 307 19.27 10.61 -10.47
CA GLY A 307 19.42 12.05 -10.61
C GLY A 307 19.68 12.79 -9.31
N GLU A 308 19.64 14.11 -9.39
CA GLU A 308 19.68 14.97 -8.22
C GLU A 308 18.45 14.70 -7.33
N ARG A 309 18.68 14.43 -6.05
CA ARG A 309 17.63 14.39 -5.02
C ARG A 309 17.74 15.69 -4.23
N ARG A 310 17.10 16.74 -4.74
CA ARG A 310 17.19 18.08 -4.16
C ARG A 310 16.21 18.20 -2.98
N PRO A 311 16.68 18.58 -1.78
CA PRO A 311 15.80 18.75 -0.63
C PRO A 311 14.69 19.78 -0.89
N GLY A 312 13.45 19.41 -0.60
CA GLY A 312 12.27 20.26 -0.80
C GLY A 312 11.77 20.34 -2.24
N ALA A 313 12.38 19.61 -3.17
CA ALA A 313 11.88 19.43 -4.53
C ALA A 313 11.21 18.06 -4.65
N VAL A 314 9.97 18.06 -5.15
CA VAL A 314 9.19 16.83 -5.36
C VAL A 314 9.47 16.14 -6.70
N GLY A 315 10.32 16.77 -7.52
CA GLY A 315 10.88 16.24 -8.74
C GLY A 315 10.02 16.46 -9.99
N GLU A 316 10.19 15.58 -10.96
CA GLU A 316 9.59 15.67 -12.29
C GLU A 316 8.35 14.75 -12.41
N PRO A 317 7.49 14.94 -13.41
CA PRO A 317 6.39 14.02 -13.70
C PRO A 317 6.86 12.58 -13.81
N LEU A 318 6.13 11.68 -13.16
CA LEU A 318 6.33 10.25 -13.32
C LEU A 318 6.00 9.82 -14.76
N PRO A 319 6.51 8.65 -15.22
CA PRO A 319 6.14 8.10 -16.51
C PRO A 319 4.61 8.08 -16.68
N TYR A 320 4.15 8.45 -17.87
CA TYR A 320 2.72 8.50 -18.24
C TYR A 320 1.89 9.56 -17.49
N VAL A 321 2.52 10.48 -16.74
CA VAL A 321 1.85 11.59 -16.07
C VAL A 321 2.23 12.90 -16.77
N GLU A 322 1.23 13.72 -17.08
CA GLU A 322 1.40 15.09 -17.53
C GLU A 322 1.02 16.05 -16.39
N ILE A 323 1.84 17.10 -16.20
CA ILE A 323 1.63 18.10 -15.17
C ILE A 323 1.70 19.47 -15.84
N LYS A 324 0.79 20.35 -15.42
CA LYS A 324 0.73 21.73 -15.86
C LYS A 324 0.75 22.65 -14.64
N LEU A 325 1.54 23.72 -14.71
CA LEU A 325 1.48 24.82 -13.74
C LEU A 325 0.63 25.93 -14.35
N GLU A 326 -0.34 26.43 -13.59
CA GLU A 326 -1.22 27.52 -14.01
C GLU A 326 -1.20 28.64 -12.97
N ASP A 327 -1.28 29.89 -13.43
CA ASP A 327 -1.55 31.05 -12.57
C ASP A 327 -3.02 31.07 -12.12
N GLU A 328 -3.38 32.03 -11.27
CA GLU A 328 -4.77 32.19 -10.77
C GLU A 328 -5.79 32.49 -11.89
N ASN A 329 -5.33 32.86 -13.09
CA ASN A 329 -6.15 33.14 -14.26
C ASN A 329 -6.22 31.95 -15.23
N GLY A 330 -5.58 30.82 -14.92
CA GLY A 330 -5.52 29.63 -15.78
C GLY A 330 -4.50 29.73 -16.91
N ASN A 331 -3.61 30.73 -16.92
CA ASN A 331 -2.53 30.81 -17.89
C ASN A 331 -1.41 29.85 -17.49
N GLU A 332 -0.88 29.13 -18.48
CA GLU A 332 0.24 28.22 -18.25
C GLU A 332 1.51 28.99 -17.87
N ILE A 333 2.13 28.57 -16.77
CA ILE A 333 3.42 29.08 -16.32
C ILE A 333 4.50 28.14 -16.90
N MET A 334 5.29 28.67 -17.84
CA MET A 334 6.46 27.98 -18.39
C MET A 334 7.67 28.33 -17.51
N GLU A 335 8.24 27.35 -16.80
CA GLU A 335 9.51 27.48 -16.06
C GLU A 335 10.75 27.34 -16.95
#